data_AF-A0AA38JIA2-F1
#
_entry.id   AF-A0AA38JIA2-F1
#
_cell.length_a   1.000
_cell.length_b   1.000
_cell.length_c   1.000
_cell.angle_alpha   90.00
_cell.angle_beta   90.00
_cell.angle_gamma   90.00
#
_symmetry.space_group_name_H-M   'P 1'
#
loop_
_entity.id
_entity.type
_entity.pdbx_description
1 polymer ?
#
loop_
_entity_poly.entity_id
_entity_poly.type
_entity_poly.pdbx_seq_one_letter_code
_entity_poly.pdbx_strand_id
1 'polypeptide(L)'
;MTGGGFSVLDTGPTTTNDGNHFSGVSYIRGPPWLHMPALTIGLLGISIVWSVEMAYASPYLLSLGLSKSAMAVVFVAGPLSGLVMQPVIGVLADSNTSRWGRRRPYMVIGTVLCVFAMALLGWTKEVAGVFSSKVGLTLWLAVISVYLIDFSVNAVMAVDRALLVDVLPSTLQPSGNAWAARMAGFGSVVGYFAGNLDLPSLLPIFGHTELQILSVVVSIILLGSHIVMASAVSERVLIKNDSTGAGGPLAKSFTTQVRAMFENMWSLPRVIRQIFLIQFFAWISWFPIMFYSTLYIGDLYKRAFFATAILVPPPEITEDSLTALDNEATRIGSRALFYQSLLALSMNVVLPFFTTTTSSSSSSRRRSGEERQQDSARAWWKTPAIPEILKFRLVSLWAISQGVLASCMLATFFTSSVPGGMALITLTGFSWAITQWAPFALLGEAILTEPSEGGVGGIRLVDTRSRGEGEGRTENLDVEEEENEEDVLDDEGAVLVGRRSRDEEQVDDESDEGDEHSGGLSGKAGIILGIHNIFVVMPQFIVTGLSSVIFALVDPAKSVLHGSHPGGTLGPALNHTTPEIVSPRLLRDTTEDELGMIQELQASATSNSVVYIFRIGGVSALIAFVLCWRLARETRHL
;
A
#
# COMPACT_ATOMS: atom_id res chain seq x y z
N MET A 1 -37.50 12.19 17.08
CA MET A 1 -36.26 12.46 16.31
C MET A 1 -35.70 11.13 15.83
N THR A 2 -36.18 10.69 14.68
CA THR A 2 -35.90 9.41 14.04
C THR A 2 -34.65 9.56 13.19
N GLY A 3 -33.50 9.08 13.68
CA GLY A 3 -32.23 9.09 12.95
C GLY A 3 -32.26 8.05 11.83
N GLY A 4 -32.41 8.51 10.59
CA GLY A 4 -32.34 7.67 9.40
C GLY A 4 -30.94 7.10 9.20
N GLY A 5 -30.71 5.88 9.68
CA GLY A 5 -29.61 5.03 9.22
C GLY A 5 -29.98 4.41 7.87
N PHE A 6 -29.04 4.40 6.93
CA PHE A 6 -29.23 3.69 5.67
C PHE A 6 -29.02 2.20 5.93
N SER A 7 -30.10 1.42 5.88
CA SER A 7 -30.02 -0.04 5.80
C SER A 7 -29.53 -0.39 4.39
N VAL A 8 -28.32 -0.93 4.27
CA VAL A 8 -27.87 -1.51 3.01
C VAL A 8 -28.56 -2.87 2.90
N LEU A 9 -29.69 -2.89 2.19
CA LEU A 9 -30.48 -4.02 1.69
C LEU A 9 -30.54 -5.26 2.61
N ASP A 10 -31.76 -5.60 3.01
CA ASP A 10 -32.11 -6.91 3.59
C ASP A 10 -31.91 -7.99 2.52
N THR A 11 -30.67 -8.41 2.30
CA THR A 11 -30.39 -9.71 1.72
C THR A 11 -30.72 -10.68 2.85
N GLY A 12 -31.84 -11.39 2.76
CA GLY A 12 -32.27 -12.37 3.76
C GLY A 12 -31.17 -13.38 4.13
N PRO A 13 -31.40 -14.29 5.07
CA PRO A 13 -30.36 -15.16 5.62
C PRO A 13 -29.56 -15.85 4.50
N THR A 14 -28.35 -15.37 4.24
CA THR A 14 -27.42 -16.01 3.31
C THR A 14 -26.83 -17.20 4.05
N THR A 15 -27.39 -18.38 3.80
CA THR A 15 -26.81 -19.66 4.19
C THR A 15 -25.52 -19.86 3.42
N THR A 16 -24.41 -19.96 4.13
CA THR A 16 -23.15 -20.44 3.54
C THR A 16 -23.24 -21.96 3.34
N ASN A 17 -22.49 -22.53 2.39
CA ASN A 17 -22.51 -23.97 2.07
C ASN A 17 -22.24 -24.88 3.29
N ASP A 18 -21.68 -24.34 4.37
CA ASP A 18 -21.36 -25.06 5.61
C ASP A 18 -22.46 -24.97 6.69
N GLY A 19 -23.66 -24.47 6.37
CA GLY A 19 -24.74 -24.29 7.35
C GLY A 19 -24.57 -23.12 8.31
N ASN A 20 -23.51 -22.31 8.20
CA ASN A 20 -23.39 -21.05 8.95
C ASN A 20 -24.29 -19.98 8.32
N HIS A 21 -24.91 -19.14 9.16
CA HIS A 21 -25.74 -18.03 8.69
C HIS A 21 -25.33 -16.72 9.38
N PHE A 22 -25.50 -15.62 8.65
CA PHE A 22 -25.28 -14.27 9.18
C PHE A 22 -26.58 -13.74 9.77
N SER A 23 -26.50 -13.17 10.98
CA SER A 23 -27.61 -12.49 11.63
C SER A 23 -27.36 -10.98 11.72
N GLY A 24 -28.41 -10.20 11.48
CA GLY A 24 -28.40 -8.74 11.49
C GLY A 24 -28.11 -8.09 10.13
N VAL A 25 -28.27 -6.77 10.09
CA VAL A 25 -28.04 -5.94 8.90
C VAL A 25 -26.82 -5.03 9.16
N SER A 26 -25.95 -4.88 8.17
CA SER A 26 -24.86 -3.91 8.21
C SER A 26 -25.44 -2.50 8.03
N TYR A 27 -25.13 -1.60 8.95
CA TYR A 27 -25.54 -0.20 8.84
C TYR A 27 -24.48 0.74 9.38
N ILE A 28 -24.41 1.92 8.77
CA ILE A 28 -23.52 3.00 9.18
C ILE A 28 -24.37 4.08 9.86
N ARG A 29 -23.99 4.46 11.08
CA ARG A 29 -24.68 5.47 11.87
C ARG A 29 -24.35 6.88 11.36
N GLY A 30 -25.33 7.76 11.46
CA GLY A 30 -25.19 9.17 11.12
C GLY A 30 -25.81 9.54 9.77
N PRO A 31 -25.69 10.82 9.36
CA PRO A 31 -26.25 11.31 8.12
C PRO A 31 -25.52 10.73 6.90
N PRO A 32 -26.17 10.64 5.71
CA PRO A 32 -25.60 9.99 4.52
C PRO A 32 -24.23 10.49 4.07
N TRP A 33 -23.96 11.79 4.25
CA TRP A 33 -22.67 12.39 3.90
C TRP A 33 -21.51 11.90 4.80
N LEU A 34 -21.82 11.41 6.00
CA LEU A 34 -20.83 10.93 6.97
C LEU A 34 -20.52 9.44 6.79
N HIS A 35 -21.31 8.69 6.02
CA HIS A 35 -21.16 7.24 5.91
C HIS A 35 -19.80 6.81 5.36
N MET A 36 -19.38 7.37 4.22
CA MET A 36 -18.09 7.02 3.61
C MET A 36 -16.89 7.52 4.44
N PRO A 37 -16.86 8.79 4.91
CA PRO A 37 -15.79 9.26 5.78
C PRO A 37 -15.68 8.45 7.07
N ALA A 38 -16.80 8.16 7.76
CA ALA A 38 -16.77 7.43 9.02
C ALA A 38 -16.34 5.96 8.87
N LEU A 39 -16.65 5.33 7.73
CA LEU A 39 -16.20 3.97 7.43
C LEU A 39 -14.71 3.90 7.07
N THR A 40 -14.09 5.02 6.65
CA THR A 40 -12.71 5.05 6.16
C THR A 40 -11.75 5.85 7.04
N ILE A 41 -12.24 6.46 8.12
CA ILE A 41 -11.45 7.32 9.00
C ILE A 41 -10.30 6.58 9.70
N GLY A 42 -10.41 5.26 9.93
CA GLY A 42 -9.31 4.45 10.50
C GLY A 42 -8.04 4.48 9.64
N LEU A 43 -8.21 4.50 8.32
CA LEU A 43 -7.11 4.58 7.36
C LEU A 43 -6.32 5.89 7.42
N LEU A 44 -6.95 6.98 7.88
CA LEU A 44 -6.26 8.24 8.19
C LEU A 44 -5.27 8.01 9.34
N GLY A 45 -5.73 7.41 10.44
CA GLY A 45 -4.89 7.12 11.60
C GLY A 45 -3.71 6.20 11.24
N ILE A 46 -3.98 5.13 10.49
CA ILE A 46 -2.96 4.20 9.99
C ILE A 46 -1.91 4.93 9.15
N SER A 47 -2.34 5.84 8.26
CA SER A 47 -1.43 6.54 7.36
C SER A 47 -0.56 7.57 8.10
N ILE A 48 -1.06 8.15 9.18
CA ILE A 48 -0.25 9.00 10.07
C ILE A 48 0.84 8.16 10.74
N VAL A 49 0.52 6.96 11.25
CA VAL A 49 1.52 6.05 11.87
C VAL A 49 2.63 5.73 10.88
N TRP A 50 2.27 5.27 9.67
CA TRP A 50 3.25 4.99 8.61
C TRP A 50 4.12 6.19 8.27
N SER A 51 3.54 7.39 8.24
CA SER A 51 4.29 8.60 7.89
C SER A 51 5.29 8.98 8.97
N VAL A 52 4.93 8.82 10.24
CA VAL A 52 5.88 9.02 11.36
C VAL A 52 6.97 7.95 11.35
N GLU A 53 6.62 6.69 11.09
CA GLU A 53 7.60 5.61 10.97
C GLU A 53 8.60 5.85 9.84
N MET A 54 8.12 6.16 8.63
CA MET A 54 8.96 6.48 7.46
C MET A 54 9.85 7.71 7.69
N ALA A 55 9.36 8.70 8.44
CA ALA A 55 10.12 9.90 8.74
C ALA A 55 11.16 9.71 9.87
N TYR A 56 10.82 9.00 10.94
CA TYR A 56 11.57 9.02 12.21
C TYR A 56 12.20 7.70 12.65
N ALA A 57 11.74 6.54 12.15
CA ALA A 57 12.27 5.27 12.63
C ALA A 57 13.77 5.14 12.36
N SER A 58 14.22 5.51 11.16
CA SER A 58 15.63 5.39 10.76
C SER A 58 16.54 6.32 11.56
N PRO A 59 16.29 7.65 11.64
CA PRO A 59 17.09 8.55 12.48
C PRO A 59 17.09 8.14 13.95
N TYR A 60 15.95 7.67 14.46
CA TYR A 60 15.85 7.23 15.85
C TYR A 60 16.72 6.00 16.15
N LEU A 61 16.62 4.95 15.33
CA LEU A 61 17.44 3.74 15.52
C LEU A 61 18.93 4.04 15.43
N LEU A 62 19.34 4.93 14.53
CA LEU A 62 20.73 5.39 14.43
C LEU A 62 21.15 6.20 15.68
N SER A 63 20.27 7.07 16.21
CA SER A 63 20.52 7.84 17.44
C SER A 63 20.71 6.96 18.69
N LEU A 64 20.20 5.72 18.66
CA LEU A 64 20.40 4.73 19.73
C LEU A 64 21.72 3.95 19.57
N GLY A 65 22.48 4.18 18.50
CA GLY A 65 23.75 3.51 18.21
C GLY A 65 23.63 2.27 17.33
N LEU A 66 22.48 2.06 16.67
CA LEU A 66 22.34 0.97 15.68
C LEU A 66 23.13 1.33 14.40
N SER A 67 23.85 0.38 13.82
CA SER A 67 24.49 0.61 12.52
C SER A 67 23.45 0.69 11.39
N LYS A 68 23.76 1.42 10.30
CA LYS A 68 22.88 1.49 9.11
C LYS A 68 22.59 0.08 8.54
N SER A 69 23.55 -0.84 8.61
CA SER A 69 23.39 -2.23 8.17
C SER A 69 22.39 -3.03 9.01
N ALA A 70 22.43 -2.89 10.33
CA ALA A 70 21.49 -3.55 11.23
C ALA A 70 20.10 -2.88 11.17
N MET A 71 20.05 -1.56 11.05
CA MET A 71 18.81 -0.81 10.81
C MET A 71 18.10 -1.29 9.54
N ALA A 72 18.83 -1.55 8.45
CA ALA A 72 18.23 -2.14 7.26
C ALA A 72 17.53 -3.47 7.60
N VAL A 73 18.18 -4.37 8.34
CA VAL A 73 17.58 -5.65 8.76
C VAL A 73 16.32 -5.46 9.61
N VAL A 74 16.26 -4.42 10.45
CA VAL A 74 15.04 -4.11 11.24
C VAL A 74 13.85 -3.82 10.32
N PHE A 75 14.06 -3.12 9.20
CA PHE A 75 13.01 -2.84 8.22
C PHE A 75 12.56 -4.06 7.41
N VAL A 76 13.05 -5.27 7.70
CA VAL A 76 12.39 -6.52 7.26
C VAL A 76 11.01 -6.67 7.91
N ALA A 77 10.78 -6.04 9.06
CA ALA A 77 9.50 -6.09 9.78
C ALA A 77 8.30 -5.64 8.94
N GLY A 78 8.39 -4.52 8.23
CA GLY A 78 7.31 -4.01 7.38
C GLY A 78 6.87 -5.01 6.29
N PRO A 79 7.77 -5.49 5.42
CA PRO A 79 7.48 -6.53 4.45
C PRO A 79 6.95 -7.82 5.10
N LEU A 80 7.60 -8.28 6.17
CA LEU A 80 7.22 -9.53 6.85
C LEU A 80 5.81 -9.45 7.43
N SER A 81 5.48 -8.34 8.08
CA SER A 81 4.15 -8.11 8.64
C SER A 81 3.08 -8.02 7.55
N GLY A 82 3.35 -7.34 6.44
CA GLY A 82 2.42 -7.26 5.29
C GLY A 82 2.14 -8.63 4.63
N LEU A 83 3.14 -9.52 4.58
CA LEU A 83 2.98 -10.88 4.06
C LEU A 83 2.17 -11.78 5.00
N VAL A 84 2.44 -11.68 6.31
CA VAL A 84 1.89 -12.59 7.32
C VAL A 84 0.51 -12.14 7.82
N MET A 85 0.34 -10.85 8.09
CA MET A 85 -0.86 -10.38 8.79
C MET A 85 -2.12 -10.40 7.92
N GLN A 86 -2.02 -10.12 6.62
CA GLN A 86 -3.17 -10.18 5.73
C GLN A 86 -3.87 -11.57 5.74
N PRO A 87 -3.18 -12.70 5.48
CA PRO A 87 -3.81 -14.02 5.54
C PRO A 87 -4.18 -14.47 6.96
N VAL A 88 -3.35 -14.18 7.97
CA VAL A 88 -3.62 -14.55 9.37
C VAL A 88 -4.90 -13.88 9.88
N ILE A 89 -5.02 -12.57 9.69
CA ILE A 89 -6.20 -11.81 10.09
C ILE A 89 -7.42 -12.19 9.26
N GLY A 90 -7.25 -12.51 7.97
CA GLY A 90 -8.32 -13.03 7.13
C GLY A 90 -8.98 -14.25 7.78
N VAL A 91 -8.20 -15.30 8.07
CA VAL A 91 -8.69 -16.54 8.70
C VAL A 91 -9.25 -16.29 10.11
N LEU A 92 -8.52 -15.54 10.95
CA LEU A 92 -8.93 -15.29 12.33
C LEU A 92 -10.26 -14.53 12.38
N ALA A 93 -10.33 -13.42 11.66
CA ALA A 93 -11.51 -12.60 11.64
C ALA A 93 -12.67 -13.34 10.96
N ASP A 94 -12.46 -14.10 9.87
CA ASP A 94 -13.53 -14.87 9.22
C ASP A 94 -14.22 -15.89 10.15
N SER A 95 -13.46 -16.43 11.11
CA SER A 95 -13.95 -17.44 12.05
C SER A 95 -14.66 -16.89 13.29
N ASN A 96 -14.71 -15.57 13.45
CA ASN A 96 -15.12 -14.90 14.67
C ASN A 96 -16.65 -14.77 14.84
N THR A 97 -17.14 -15.13 16.02
CA THR A 97 -18.57 -15.14 16.39
C THR A 97 -18.94 -14.04 17.40
N SER A 98 -18.06 -13.05 17.59
CA SER A 98 -18.30 -11.96 18.54
C SER A 98 -19.56 -11.15 18.25
N ARG A 99 -20.27 -10.76 19.32
CA ARG A 99 -21.46 -9.88 19.28
C ARG A 99 -21.18 -8.47 18.73
N TRP A 100 -19.90 -8.07 18.66
CA TRP A 100 -19.48 -6.77 18.09
C TRP A 100 -19.28 -6.82 16.57
N GLY A 101 -19.54 -7.98 15.97
CA GLY A 101 -19.23 -8.25 14.58
C GLY A 101 -17.95 -9.05 14.42
N ARG A 102 -17.69 -9.40 13.17
CA ARG A 102 -16.63 -10.31 12.78
C ARG A 102 -15.27 -9.62 12.76
N ARG A 103 -15.20 -8.39 12.25
CA ARG A 103 -13.96 -7.62 12.02
C ARG A 103 -13.63 -6.68 13.18
N ARG A 104 -14.60 -5.94 13.75
CA ARG A 104 -14.34 -4.90 14.78
C ARG A 104 -13.47 -5.31 15.97
N PRO A 105 -13.61 -6.50 16.58
CA PRO A 105 -12.77 -6.87 17.72
C PRO A 105 -11.28 -6.89 17.38
N TYR A 106 -10.91 -7.42 16.20
CA TYR A 106 -9.52 -7.46 15.76
C TYR A 106 -8.99 -6.07 15.40
N MET A 107 -9.83 -5.21 14.83
CA MET A 107 -9.49 -3.79 14.59
C MET A 107 -9.13 -3.09 15.90
N VAL A 108 -9.95 -3.24 16.95
CA VAL A 108 -9.70 -2.61 18.26
C VAL A 108 -8.46 -3.19 18.95
N ILE A 109 -8.30 -4.52 18.95
CA ILE A 109 -7.13 -5.18 19.55
C ILE A 109 -5.85 -4.73 18.85
N GLY A 110 -5.82 -4.75 17.51
CA GLY A 110 -4.66 -4.29 16.75
C GLY A 110 -4.35 -2.81 16.99
N THR A 111 -5.38 -1.97 17.11
CA THR A 111 -5.20 -0.54 17.42
C THR A 111 -4.58 -0.34 18.80
N VAL A 112 -5.07 -1.05 19.82
CA VAL A 112 -4.53 -0.95 21.19
C VAL A 112 -3.09 -1.46 21.25
N LEU A 113 -2.78 -2.56 20.56
CA LEU A 113 -1.41 -3.08 20.45
C LEU A 113 -0.48 -2.07 19.76
N CYS A 114 -0.95 -1.42 18.70
CA CYS A 114 -0.20 -0.38 18.00
C CYS A 114 0.06 0.84 18.91
N VAL A 115 -0.95 1.32 19.65
CA VAL A 115 -0.80 2.44 20.61
C VAL A 115 0.22 2.09 21.70
N PHE A 116 0.15 0.87 22.24
CA PHE A 116 1.12 0.39 23.21
C PHE A 116 2.54 0.35 22.62
N ALA A 117 2.70 -0.16 21.41
CA ALA A 117 3.99 -0.25 20.72
C ALA A 117 4.58 1.13 20.40
N MET A 118 3.74 2.08 19.97
CA MET A 118 4.14 3.47 19.75
C MET A 118 4.62 4.10 21.06
N ALA A 119 3.87 3.94 22.15
CA ALA A 119 4.27 4.46 23.46
C ALA A 119 5.59 3.82 23.93
N LEU A 120 5.76 2.51 23.72
CA LEU A 120 7.01 1.84 24.03
C LEU A 120 8.18 2.43 23.22
N LEU A 121 7.99 2.67 21.91
CA LEU A 121 9.01 3.26 21.03
C LEU A 121 9.42 4.68 21.46
N GLY A 122 8.45 5.52 21.87
CA GLY A 122 8.72 6.89 22.32
C GLY A 122 9.50 6.95 23.64
N TRP A 123 9.29 5.98 24.53
CA TRP A 123 9.89 5.93 25.87
C TRP A 123 10.90 4.79 26.04
N THR A 124 11.54 4.29 24.97
CA THR A 124 12.42 3.12 25.09
C THR A 124 13.60 3.37 26.02
N LYS A 125 14.17 4.59 26.04
CA LYS A 125 15.32 4.94 26.89
C LYS A 125 14.92 4.90 28.37
N GLU A 126 13.78 5.48 28.71
CA GLU A 126 13.22 5.56 30.06
C GLU A 126 12.81 4.16 30.55
N VAL A 127 12.09 3.41 29.72
CA VAL A 127 11.66 2.04 30.05
C VAL A 127 12.87 1.12 30.22
N ALA A 128 13.85 1.17 29.32
CA ALA A 128 15.07 0.39 29.47
C ALA A 128 15.82 0.75 30.75
N GLY A 129 15.94 2.04 31.06
CA GLY A 129 16.63 2.55 32.25
C GLY A 129 16.07 2.03 33.57
N VAL A 130 14.78 1.68 33.64
CA VAL A 130 14.17 1.05 34.82
C VAL A 130 14.71 -0.36 35.06
N PHE A 131 14.99 -1.12 34.00
CA PHE A 131 15.41 -2.52 34.11
C PHE A 131 16.94 -2.70 34.03
N SER A 132 17.62 -1.88 33.23
CA SER A 132 19.05 -1.97 33.01
C SER A 132 19.63 -0.67 32.43
N SER A 133 20.82 -0.27 32.88
CA SER A 133 21.60 0.81 32.28
C SER A 133 22.30 0.42 30.96
N LYS A 134 22.09 -0.81 30.47
CA LYS A 134 22.74 -1.32 29.25
C LYS A 134 22.05 -0.80 27.99
N VAL A 135 22.82 -0.16 27.12
CA VAL A 135 22.40 0.31 25.78
C VAL A 135 21.75 -0.79 24.94
N GLY A 136 22.21 -2.04 25.10
CA GLY A 136 21.65 -3.19 24.38
C GLY A 136 20.17 -3.45 24.67
N LEU A 137 19.68 -3.17 25.89
CA LEU A 137 18.27 -3.34 26.22
C LEU A 137 17.41 -2.28 25.52
N THR A 138 17.87 -1.02 25.51
CA THR A 138 17.21 0.08 24.79
C THR A 138 17.08 -0.22 23.30
N LEU A 139 18.15 -0.70 22.67
CA LEU A 139 18.15 -1.10 21.26
C LEU A 139 17.19 -2.27 21.01
N TRP A 140 17.20 -3.30 21.86
CA TRP A 140 16.29 -4.43 21.73
C TRP A 140 14.82 -4.02 21.86
N LEU A 141 14.51 -3.14 22.84
CA LEU A 141 13.17 -2.58 23.02
C LEU A 141 12.73 -1.71 21.84
N ALA A 142 13.63 -0.93 21.24
CA ALA A 142 13.32 -0.15 20.05
C ALA A 142 13.01 -1.04 18.84
N VAL A 143 13.82 -2.07 18.60
CA VAL A 143 13.60 -3.02 17.50
C VAL A 143 12.29 -3.78 17.67
N ILE A 144 12.01 -4.33 18.85
CA ILE A 144 10.74 -5.05 19.06
C ILE A 144 9.53 -4.12 18.96
N SER A 145 9.68 -2.84 19.33
CA SER A 145 8.60 -1.85 19.18
C SER A 145 8.30 -1.56 17.72
N VAL A 146 9.32 -1.36 16.87
CA VAL A 146 9.14 -1.21 15.42
C VAL A 146 8.43 -2.42 14.82
N TYR A 147 8.86 -3.64 15.18
CA TYR A 147 8.18 -4.87 14.76
C TYR A 147 6.71 -4.90 15.22
N LEU A 148 6.46 -4.56 16.49
CA LEU A 148 5.10 -4.60 17.02
C LEU A 148 4.20 -3.55 16.37
N ILE A 149 4.73 -2.37 16.03
CA ILE A 149 4.05 -1.34 15.24
C ILE A 149 3.69 -1.91 13.87
N ASP A 150 4.69 -2.38 13.10
CA ASP A 150 4.51 -2.92 11.76
C ASP A 150 3.45 -4.04 11.70
N PHE A 151 3.56 -5.03 12.58
CA PHE A 151 2.62 -6.14 12.66
C PHE A 151 1.21 -5.70 13.08
N SER A 152 1.09 -4.79 14.05
CA SER A 152 -0.21 -4.29 14.50
C SER A 152 -0.88 -3.44 13.44
N VAL A 153 -0.15 -2.51 12.81
CA VAL A 153 -0.65 -1.61 11.77
C VAL A 153 -1.10 -2.39 10.54
N ASN A 154 -0.32 -3.37 10.08
CA ASN A 154 -0.72 -4.22 8.96
C ASN A 154 -1.96 -5.07 9.29
N ALA A 155 -2.08 -5.56 10.53
CA ALA A 155 -3.28 -6.25 10.97
C ALA A 155 -4.51 -5.33 10.92
N VAL A 156 -4.43 -4.14 11.52
CA VAL A 156 -5.53 -3.16 11.51
C VAL A 156 -5.89 -2.75 10.09
N MET A 157 -4.90 -2.48 9.22
CA MET A 157 -5.13 -2.12 7.82
C MET A 157 -5.88 -3.21 7.05
N ALA A 158 -5.53 -4.48 7.27
CA ALA A 158 -6.21 -5.61 6.65
C ALA A 158 -7.68 -5.69 7.12
N VAL A 159 -7.94 -5.48 8.42
CA VAL A 159 -9.30 -5.46 8.97
C VAL A 159 -10.11 -4.30 8.41
N ASP A 160 -9.55 -3.09 8.36
CA ASP A 160 -10.21 -1.89 7.84
C ASP A 160 -10.62 -2.05 6.37
N ARG A 161 -9.72 -2.60 5.55
CA ARG A 161 -9.96 -2.91 4.13
C ARG A 161 -11.06 -3.95 3.97
N ALA A 162 -11.03 -5.03 4.77
CA ALA A 162 -12.06 -6.05 4.73
C ALA A 162 -13.42 -5.49 5.18
N LEU A 163 -13.45 -4.67 6.23
CA LEU A 163 -14.66 -4.04 6.75
C LEU A 163 -15.32 -3.11 5.72
N LEU A 164 -14.51 -2.35 4.97
CA LEU A 164 -14.99 -1.50 3.87
C LEU A 164 -15.76 -2.32 2.81
N VAL A 165 -15.22 -3.47 2.42
CA VAL A 165 -15.81 -4.36 1.41
C VAL A 165 -17.03 -5.12 1.96
N ASP A 166 -16.97 -5.55 3.22
CA ASP A 166 -18.05 -6.29 3.89
C ASP A 166 -19.29 -5.42 4.15
N VAL A 167 -19.12 -4.10 4.36
CA VAL A 167 -20.23 -3.17 4.69
C VAL A 167 -20.85 -2.54 3.45
N LEU A 168 -20.05 -2.25 2.41
CA LEU A 168 -20.54 -1.56 1.22
C LEU A 168 -21.08 -2.54 0.16
N PRO A 169 -22.24 -2.21 -0.46
CA PRO A 169 -22.69 -2.96 -1.62
C PRO A 169 -21.70 -2.77 -2.78
N SER A 170 -21.60 -3.75 -3.67
CA SER A 170 -20.64 -3.75 -4.79
C SER A 170 -20.70 -2.48 -5.65
N THR A 171 -21.88 -1.87 -5.80
CA THR A 171 -22.09 -0.61 -6.52
C THR A 171 -21.43 0.61 -5.86
N LEU A 172 -21.26 0.59 -4.53
CA LEU A 172 -20.65 1.68 -3.75
C LEU A 172 -19.19 1.41 -3.36
N GLN A 173 -18.69 0.19 -3.50
CA GLN A 173 -17.30 -0.17 -3.19
C GLN A 173 -16.26 0.69 -3.93
N PRO A 174 -16.43 1.07 -5.22
CA PRO A 174 -15.50 1.99 -5.88
C PRO A 174 -15.43 3.37 -5.19
N SER A 175 -16.58 3.90 -4.75
CA SER A 175 -16.64 5.15 -3.99
C SER A 175 -16.01 5.01 -2.61
N GLY A 176 -16.23 3.88 -1.93
CA GLY A 176 -15.59 3.57 -0.66
C GLY A 176 -14.07 3.52 -0.76
N ASN A 177 -13.53 2.83 -1.77
CA ASN A 177 -12.10 2.76 -2.04
C ASN A 177 -11.50 4.14 -2.38
N ALA A 178 -12.25 5.00 -3.07
CA ALA A 178 -11.81 6.38 -3.32
C ALA A 178 -11.74 7.22 -2.03
N TRP A 179 -12.70 7.07 -1.11
CA TRP A 179 -12.66 7.72 0.20
C TRP A 179 -11.51 7.18 1.07
N ALA A 180 -11.27 5.87 1.04
CA ALA A 180 -10.14 5.24 1.70
C ALA A 180 -8.80 5.84 1.25
N ALA A 181 -8.59 5.99 -0.06
CA ALA A 181 -7.39 6.63 -0.60
C ALA A 181 -7.24 8.10 -0.19
N ARG A 182 -8.35 8.86 -0.11
CA ARG A 182 -8.34 10.25 0.38
C ARG A 182 -7.98 10.35 1.86
N MET A 183 -8.56 9.49 2.70
CA MET A 183 -8.26 9.43 4.13
C MET A 183 -6.80 9.10 4.37
N ALA A 184 -6.27 8.12 3.62
CA ALA A 184 -4.87 7.77 3.69
C ALA A 184 -3.95 8.92 3.26
N GLY A 185 -4.24 9.55 2.10
CA GLY A 185 -3.46 10.68 1.60
C GLY A 185 -3.47 11.89 2.55
N PHE A 186 -4.63 12.21 3.14
CA PHE A 186 -4.73 13.27 4.15
C PHE A 186 -3.95 12.91 5.42
N GLY A 187 -4.05 11.66 5.88
CA GLY A 187 -3.25 11.16 6.99
C GLY A 187 -1.75 11.31 6.76
N SER A 188 -1.26 10.99 5.55
CA SER A 188 0.15 11.18 5.23
C SER A 188 0.60 12.63 5.28
N VAL A 189 -0.20 13.56 4.73
CA VAL A 189 0.11 15.00 4.80
C VAL A 189 0.19 15.46 6.25
N VAL A 190 -0.76 15.06 7.10
CA VAL A 190 -0.77 15.41 8.54
C VAL A 190 0.44 14.82 9.26
N GLY A 191 0.77 13.54 9.01
CA GLY A 191 1.89 12.86 9.66
C GLY A 191 3.24 13.50 9.34
N TYR A 192 3.53 13.74 8.06
CA TYR A 192 4.77 14.42 7.66
C TYR A 192 4.80 15.90 8.06
N PHE A 193 3.64 16.58 8.08
CA PHE A 193 3.56 17.95 8.59
C PHE A 193 3.92 18.02 10.07
N ALA A 194 3.38 17.12 10.89
CA ALA A 194 3.71 17.05 12.32
C ALA A 194 5.21 16.84 12.54
N GLY A 195 5.83 15.98 11.72
CA GLY A 195 7.27 15.75 11.72
C GLY A 195 8.15 16.90 11.19
N ASN A 196 7.56 17.93 10.59
CA ASN A 196 8.29 19.11 10.13
C ASN A 196 8.33 20.23 11.20
N LEU A 197 7.60 20.05 12.30
CA LEU A 197 7.49 21.04 13.37
C LEU A 197 8.49 20.76 14.50
N ASP A 198 8.92 21.82 15.19
CA ASP A 198 9.64 21.70 16.46
C ASP A 198 8.69 21.36 17.61
N LEU A 199 8.27 20.11 17.66
CA LEU A 199 7.25 19.64 18.60
C LEU A 199 7.62 19.85 20.08
N PRO A 200 8.88 19.63 20.54
CA PRO A 200 9.26 19.92 21.92
C PRO A 200 9.00 21.36 22.33
N SER A 201 9.20 22.33 21.43
CA SER A 201 8.94 23.74 21.69
C SER A 201 7.44 24.08 21.67
N LEU A 202 6.64 23.39 20.85
CA LEU A 202 5.20 23.65 20.72
C LEU A 202 4.34 22.94 21.75
N LEU A 203 4.69 21.72 22.12
CA LEU A 203 3.88 20.80 22.92
C LEU A 203 4.71 20.13 24.05
N PRO A 204 5.36 20.90 24.93
CA PRO A 204 6.25 20.35 25.97
C PRO A 204 5.53 19.47 27.00
N ILE A 205 4.19 19.53 27.06
CA ILE A 205 3.37 18.74 27.99
C ILE A 205 3.40 17.25 27.64
N PHE A 206 3.59 16.88 26.37
CA PHE A 206 3.49 15.49 25.92
C PHE A 206 4.83 14.73 25.89
N GLY A 207 5.96 15.42 26.06
CA GLY A 207 7.27 14.78 26.06
C GLY A 207 8.42 15.79 25.91
N HIS A 208 9.65 15.28 26.02
CA HIS A 208 10.88 16.06 25.89
C HIS A 208 11.54 15.90 24.51
N THR A 209 11.19 14.84 23.77
CA THR A 209 11.72 14.57 22.43
C THR A 209 10.61 14.58 21.38
N GLU A 210 10.97 14.82 20.12
CA GLU A 210 10.04 14.79 18.98
C GLU A 210 9.29 13.46 18.91
N LEU A 211 10.00 12.34 19.05
CA LEU A 211 9.41 11.02 18.95
C LEU A 211 8.41 10.71 20.09
N GLN A 212 8.65 11.19 21.30
CA GLN A 212 7.70 11.05 22.42
C GLN A 212 6.38 11.77 22.12
N ILE A 213 6.48 13.03 21.67
CA ILE A 213 5.31 13.85 21.37
C ILE A 213 4.56 13.27 20.17
N LEU A 214 5.27 12.89 19.10
CA LEU A 214 4.68 12.22 17.94
C LEU A 214 4.00 10.93 18.36
N SER A 215 4.65 10.09 19.17
CA SER A 215 4.07 8.84 19.65
C SER A 215 2.72 9.05 20.35
N VAL A 216 2.61 10.05 21.23
CA VAL A 216 1.34 10.36 21.92
C VAL A 216 0.30 10.93 20.96
N VAL A 217 0.64 11.95 20.17
CA VAL A 217 -0.30 12.62 19.28
C VAL A 217 -0.86 11.64 18.24
N VAL A 218 0.02 10.86 17.62
CA VAL A 218 -0.34 9.83 16.64
C VAL A 218 -1.21 8.76 17.29
N SER A 219 -0.86 8.31 18.50
CA SER A 219 -1.65 7.31 19.23
C SER A 219 -3.06 7.81 19.56
N ILE A 220 -3.21 9.08 19.95
CA ILE A 220 -4.52 9.70 20.21
C ILE A 220 -5.36 9.75 18.92
N ILE A 221 -4.76 10.16 17.79
CA ILE A 221 -5.47 10.25 16.51
C ILE A 221 -5.83 8.84 16.00
N LEU A 222 -4.90 7.88 16.10
CA LEU A 222 -5.13 6.49 15.72
C LEU A 222 -6.26 5.88 16.55
N LEU A 223 -6.21 6.01 17.88
CA LEU A 223 -7.25 5.49 18.76
C LEU A 223 -8.59 6.19 18.52
N GLY A 224 -8.59 7.52 18.41
CA GLY A 224 -9.79 8.32 18.16
C GLY A 224 -10.47 7.99 16.84
N SER A 225 -9.70 7.85 15.75
CA SER A 225 -10.23 7.47 14.44
C SER A 225 -10.85 6.06 14.47
N HIS A 226 -10.21 5.07 15.09
CA HIS A 226 -10.76 3.71 15.19
C HIS A 226 -11.93 3.61 16.17
N ILE A 227 -12.00 4.44 17.22
CA ILE A 227 -13.19 4.54 18.08
C ILE A 227 -14.37 5.10 17.29
N VAL A 228 -14.16 6.14 16.47
CA VAL A 228 -15.20 6.69 15.60
C VAL A 228 -15.66 5.63 14.60
N MET A 229 -14.74 4.95 13.91
CA MET A 229 -15.05 3.89 12.97
C MET A 229 -15.81 2.73 13.63
N ALA A 230 -15.34 2.24 14.78
CA ALA A 230 -15.99 1.18 15.54
C ALA A 230 -17.39 1.57 16.02
N SER A 231 -17.59 2.82 16.46
CA SER A 231 -18.89 3.26 16.97
C SER A 231 -19.90 3.57 15.85
N ALA A 232 -19.42 4.01 14.69
CA ALA A 232 -20.23 4.35 13.52
C ALA A 232 -20.68 3.12 12.73
N VAL A 233 -19.85 2.07 12.66
CA VAL A 233 -20.10 0.90 11.81
C VAL A 233 -20.65 -0.27 12.61
N SER A 234 -21.80 -0.80 12.20
CA SER A 234 -22.35 -2.05 12.74
C SER A 234 -22.26 -3.15 11.69
N GLU A 235 -21.71 -4.29 12.08
CA GLU A 235 -21.51 -5.47 11.23
C GLU A 235 -22.56 -6.55 11.47
N ARG A 236 -22.67 -7.48 10.51
CA ARG A 236 -23.41 -8.73 10.68
C ARG A 236 -22.64 -9.67 11.60
N VAL A 237 -23.36 -10.46 12.40
CA VAL A 237 -22.77 -11.44 13.33
C VAL A 237 -22.82 -12.83 12.69
N LEU A 238 -21.70 -13.54 12.72
CA LEU A 238 -21.61 -14.93 12.25
C LEU A 238 -22.17 -15.87 13.33
N ILE A 239 -23.21 -16.64 12.97
CA ILE A 239 -23.75 -17.71 13.81
C ILE A 239 -23.31 -19.04 13.18
N LYS A 240 -22.52 -19.80 13.93
CA LYS A 240 -22.10 -21.15 13.52
C LYS A 240 -23.17 -22.17 13.89
N ASN A 241 -23.48 -23.10 13.00
CA ASN A 241 -24.30 -24.25 13.34
C ASN A 241 -23.43 -25.36 13.94
N ASP A 242 -23.83 -25.89 15.10
CA ASP A 242 -23.09 -26.93 15.84
C ASP A 242 -22.93 -28.26 15.09
N SER A 243 -23.59 -28.44 13.94
CA SER A 243 -23.56 -29.65 13.12
C SER A 243 -22.34 -29.78 12.19
N THR A 244 -21.61 -28.70 11.93
CA THR A 244 -20.31 -28.76 11.24
C THR A 244 -19.21 -28.75 12.28
N GLY A 245 -18.56 -29.91 12.45
CA GLY A 245 -17.51 -30.14 13.43
C GLY A 245 -16.49 -28.99 13.48
N ALA A 246 -16.07 -28.66 14.70
CA ALA A 246 -15.08 -27.65 15.04
C ALA A 246 -14.13 -27.36 13.87
N GLY A 247 -14.25 -26.16 13.29
CA GLY A 247 -13.44 -25.72 12.16
C GLY A 247 -12.00 -26.17 12.36
N GLY A 248 -11.43 -26.81 11.32
CA GLY A 248 -10.10 -27.40 11.40
C GLY A 248 -9.07 -26.41 11.95
N PRO A 249 -7.92 -26.88 12.46
CA PRO A 249 -6.93 -26.03 13.11
C PRO A 249 -6.67 -24.76 12.28
N LEU A 250 -6.62 -23.58 12.91
CA LEU A 250 -6.33 -22.31 12.24
C LEU A 250 -5.14 -22.43 11.27
N ALA A 251 -4.13 -23.18 11.68
CA ALA A 251 -2.96 -23.51 10.89
C ALA A 251 -3.29 -24.23 9.56
N LYS A 252 -4.27 -25.15 9.54
CA LYS A 252 -4.71 -25.87 8.34
C LYS A 252 -5.44 -24.95 7.36
N SER A 253 -6.28 -24.03 7.86
CA SER A 253 -6.95 -23.02 7.00
C SER A 253 -5.94 -22.04 6.41
N PHE A 254 -4.97 -21.60 7.23
CA PHE A 254 -3.87 -20.74 6.78
C PHE A 254 -3.01 -21.40 5.71
N THR A 255 -2.54 -22.64 5.94
CA THR A 255 -1.70 -23.35 4.96
C THR A 255 -2.44 -23.62 3.66
N THR A 256 -3.75 -23.88 3.72
CA THR A 256 -4.59 -24.05 2.53
C THR A 256 -4.66 -22.78 1.69
N GLN A 257 -4.84 -21.60 2.31
CA GLN A 257 -4.84 -20.33 1.59
C GLN A 257 -3.48 -20.01 0.95
N VAL A 258 -2.38 -20.18 1.70
CA VAL A 258 -1.02 -19.95 1.18
C VAL A 258 -0.70 -20.91 0.02
N ARG A 259 -1.10 -22.17 0.15
CA ARG A 259 -0.93 -23.17 -0.91
C ARG A 259 -1.72 -22.81 -2.16
N ALA A 260 -2.98 -22.40 -2.00
CA ALA A 260 -3.81 -21.97 -3.13
C ALA A 260 -3.23 -20.76 -3.87
N MET A 261 -2.64 -19.79 -3.15
CA MET A 261 -1.92 -18.67 -3.78
C MET A 261 -0.72 -19.16 -4.58
N PHE A 262 0.08 -20.08 -4.03
CA PHE A 262 1.27 -20.60 -4.71
C PHE A 262 0.93 -21.41 -5.97
N GLU A 263 -0.10 -22.27 -5.89
CA GLU A 263 -0.57 -23.07 -7.03
C GLU A 263 -1.14 -22.19 -8.15
N ASN A 264 -1.96 -21.18 -7.80
CA ASN A 264 -2.55 -20.28 -8.79
C ASN A 264 -1.56 -19.24 -9.35
N MET A 265 -0.46 -18.94 -8.65
CA MET A 265 0.54 -17.98 -9.13
C MET A 265 1.15 -18.38 -10.48
N TRP A 266 1.23 -19.67 -10.76
CA TRP A 266 1.78 -20.20 -12.02
C TRP A 266 0.77 -20.29 -13.15
N SER A 267 -0.53 -20.26 -12.85
CA SER A 267 -1.62 -20.30 -13.84
C SER A 267 -2.18 -18.93 -14.20
N LEU A 268 -1.53 -17.84 -13.76
CA LEU A 268 -2.01 -16.49 -14.02
C LEU A 268 -1.94 -16.13 -15.51
N PRO A 269 -3.01 -15.53 -16.05
CA PRO A 269 -3.03 -15.00 -17.41
C PRO A 269 -1.95 -13.94 -17.66
N ARG A 270 -1.61 -13.76 -18.95
CA ARG A 270 -0.44 -12.99 -19.36
C ARG A 270 -0.49 -11.54 -18.87
N VAL A 271 -1.64 -10.87 -18.95
CA VAL A 271 -1.81 -9.46 -18.59
C VAL A 271 -1.61 -9.28 -17.08
N ILE A 272 -2.25 -10.13 -16.26
CA ILE A 272 -2.12 -10.12 -14.81
C ILE A 272 -0.66 -10.36 -14.39
N ARG A 273 0.00 -11.34 -14.99
CA ARG A 273 1.41 -11.63 -14.73
C ARG A 273 2.33 -10.45 -15.08
N GLN A 274 2.05 -9.72 -16.17
CA GLN A 274 2.80 -8.52 -16.53
C GLN A 274 2.63 -7.41 -15.49
N ILE A 275 1.40 -7.16 -15.01
CA ILE A 275 1.13 -6.18 -13.95
C ILE A 275 1.93 -6.53 -12.67
N PHE A 276 1.97 -7.81 -12.30
CA PHE A 276 2.69 -8.28 -11.11
C PHE A 276 4.20 -8.11 -11.24
N LEU A 277 4.78 -8.40 -12.41
CA LEU A 277 6.19 -8.16 -12.67
C LEU A 277 6.55 -6.68 -12.63
N ILE A 278 5.72 -5.79 -13.19
CA ILE A 278 5.95 -4.35 -13.09
C ILE A 278 5.95 -3.90 -11.63
N GLN A 279 4.99 -4.39 -10.84
CA GLN A 279 4.91 -4.10 -9.41
C GLN A 279 6.14 -4.60 -8.66
N PHE A 280 6.62 -5.80 -8.95
CA PHE A 280 7.82 -6.35 -8.34
C PHE A 280 9.02 -5.39 -8.47
N PHE A 281 9.32 -4.94 -9.69
CA PHE A 281 10.43 -4.02 -9.91
C PHE A 281 10.14 -2.59 -9.39
N ALA A 282 8.89 -2.14 -9.41
CA ALA A 282 8.52 -0.85 -8.84
C ALA A 282 8.75 -0.80 -7.32
N TRP A 283 8.42 -1.87 -6.59
CA TRP A 283 8.54 -1.92 -5.14
C TRP A 283 9.99 -2.04 -4.62
N ILE A 284 10.92 -2.56 -5.42
CA ILE A 284 12.37 -2.41 -5.19
C ILE A 284 12.76 -0.92 -5.12
N SER A 285 12.10 -0.10 -5.93
CA SER A 285 12.37 1.33 -6.07
C SER A 285 11.69 2.16 -4.98
N TRP A 286 10.51 1.73 -4.52
CA TRP A 286 9.79 2.42 -3.43
C TRP A 286 10.42 2.21 -2.07
N PHE A 287 11.05 1.06 -1.82
CA PHE A 287 11.62 0.76 -0.51
C PHE A 287 12.61 1.84 0.00
N PRO A 288 13.63 2.29 -0.77
CA PRO A 288 14.53 3.36 -0.32
C PRO A 288 13.82 4.70 -0.12
N ILE A 289 12.78 4.98 -0.91
CA ILE A 289 11.98 6.20 -0.75
C ILE A 289 11.22 6.18 0.58
N MET A 290 10.66 5.05 0.97
CA MET A 290 9.89 4.94 2.22
C MET A 290 10.80 5.00 3.46
N PHE A 291 11.95 4.32 3.46
CA PHE A 291 12.75 4.14 4.68
C PHE A 291 14.04 4.96 4.74
N TYR A 292 14.53 5.48 3.61
CA TYR A 292 15.83 6.17 3.55
C TYR A 292 15.77 7.61 3.02
N SER A 293 14.59 8.14 2.66
CA SER A 293 14.47 9.54 2.21
C SER A 293 14.90 10.54 3.29
N THR A 294 14.47 10.36 4.53
CA THR A 294 14.88 11.25 5.63
C THR A 294 16.39 11.19 5.84
N LEU A 295 16.97 9.99 5.81
CA LEU A 295 18.43 9.83 5.94
C LEU A 295 19.19 10.46 4.77
N TYR A 296 18.70 10.31 3.53
CA TYR A 296 19.34 10.92 2.36
C TYR A 296 19.39 12.44 2.47
N ILE A 297 18.26 13.08 2.80
CA ILE A 297 18.18 14.53 2.94
C ILE A 297 18.96 15.00 4.18
N GLY A 298 18.89 14.26 5.28
CA GLY A 298 19.65 14.53 6.50
C GLY A 298 21.15 14.46 6.28
N ASP A 299 21.65 13.45 5.56
CA ASP A 299 23.06 13.31 5.21
C ASP A 299 23.52 14.49 4.32
N LEU A 300 22.70 14.93 3.34
CA LEU A 300 23.00 16.14 2.55
C LEU A 300 23.11 17.40 3.42
N TYR A 301 22.22 17.55 4.41
CA TYR A 301 22.25 18.69 5.32
C TYR A 301 23.48 18.67 6.23
N LYS A 302 23.79 17.52 6.84
CA LYS A 302 24.99 17.36 7.69
C LYS A 302 26.28 17.61 6.91
N ARG A 303 26.38 17.14 5.67
CA ARG A 303 27.53 17.41 4.79
C ARG A 303 27.73 18.90 4.56
N ALA A 304 26.65 19.64 4.27
CA ALA A 304 26.71 21.08 4.05
C ALA A 304 27.13 21.83 5.33
N PHE A 305 26.61 21.38 6.48
CA PHE A 305 26.98 21.92 7.79
C PHE A 305 28.47 21.72 8.08
N PHE A 306 28.98 20.48 8.00
CA PHE A 306 30.39 20.20 8.30
C PHE A 306 31.36 20.82 7.30
N ALA A 307 30.98 20.91 6.02
CA ALA A 307 31.77 21.64 5.03
C ALA A 307 31.91 23.13 5.38
N THR A 308 30.86 23.73 5.95
CA THR A 308 30.88 25.11 6.43
C THR A 308 31.67 25.24 7.72
N ALA A 309 31.51 24.29 8.65
CA ALA A 309 32.20 24.27 9.95
C ALA A 309 33.74 24.21 9.82
N ILE A 310 34.27 23.61 8.74
CA ILE A 310 35.72 23.60 8.47
C ILE A 310 36.23 24.97 8.04
N LEU A 311 35.41 25.74 7.32
CA LEU A 311 35.77 27.08 6.86
C LEU A 311 35.54 28.14 7.94
N VAL A 312 34.47 27.97 8.73
CA VAL A 312 34.07 28.85 9.82
C VAL A 312 33.70 27.97 11.02
N PRO A 313 34.66 27.73 11.94
CA PRO A 313 34.43 26.88 13.10
C PRO A 313 33.34 27.48 14.00
N PRO A 314 32.36 26.66 14.45
CA PRO A 314 31.42 27.10 15.48
C PRO A 314 32.15 27.32 16.82
N PRO A 315 31.62 28.17 17.70
CA PRO A 315 32.28 28.54 18.96
C PRO A 315 32.45 27.38 19.96
N GLU A 316 31.63 26.32 19.87
CA GLU A 316 31.81 25.07 20.64
C GLU A 316 31.02 23.93 19.97
N ILE A 317 31.61 22.73 19.83
CA ILE A 317 30.89 21.52 19.39
C ILE A 317 30.62 20.65 20.61
N THR A 318 29.43 20.78 21.16
CA THR A 318 28.95 19.97 22.29
C THR A 318 28.07 18.82 21.83
N GLU A 319 27.89 17.78 22.66
CA GLU A 319 26.98 16.67 22.39
C GLU A 319 25.53 17.13 22.15
N ASP A 320 25.11 18.19 22.86
CA ASP A 320 23.81 18.84 22.67
C ASP A 320 23.70 19.51 21.30
N SER A 321 24.77 20.15 20.81
CA SER A 321 24.80 20.78 19.48
C SER A 321 24.70 19.76 18.35
N LEU A 322 25.33 18.59 18.50
CA LEU A 322 25.25 17.48 17.54
C LEU A 322 23.85 16.83 17.56
N THR A 323 23.25 16.69 18.75
CA THR A 323 21.88 16.20 18.89
C THR A 323 20.88 17.16 18.23
N ALA A 324 21.07 18.47 18.40
CA ALA A 324 20.25 19.49 17.73
C ALA A 324 20.42 19.43 16.20
N LEU A 325 21.64 19.21 15.70
CA LEU A 325 21.90 19.03 14.28
C LEU A 325 21.18 17.79 13.71
N ASP A 326 21.18 16.67 14.45
CA ASP A 326 20.52 15.43 14.06
C ASP A 326 18.98 15.57 14.03
N ASN A 327 18.42 16.30 14.99
CA ASN A 327 17.00 16.62 15.02
C ASN A 327 16.62 17.51 13.83
N GLU A 328 17.39 18.57 13.55
CA GLU A 328 17.11 19.44 12.41
C GLU A 328 17.27 18.72 11.07
N ALA A 329 18.29 17.85 10.94
CA ALA A 329 18.46 16.99 9.77
C ALA A 329 17.22 16.09 9.53
N THR A 330 16.66 15.55 10.61
CA THR A 330 15.44 14.74 10.58
C THR A 330 14.22 15.57 10.15
N ARG A 331 14.05 16.78 10.69
CA ARG A 331 12.97 17.70 10.31
C ARG A 331 13.02 18.11 8.85
N ILE A 332 14.21 18.41 8.33
CA ILE A 332 14.38 18.76 6.90
C ILE A 332 14.06 17.56 6.00
N GLY A 333 14.42 16.35 6.40
CA GLY A 333 14.00 15.13 5.71
C GLY A 333 12.49 14.92 5.73
N SER A 334 11.86 15.10 6.89
CA SER A 334 10.40 15.07 7.04
C SER A 334 9.70 16.15 6.19
N ARG A 335 10.30 17.34 6.06
CA ARG A 335 9.83 18.42 5.17
C ARG A 335 9.79 17.98 3.69
N ALA A 336 10.77 17.20 3.24
CA ALA A 336 10.79 16.67 1.88
C ALA A 336 9.63 15.69 1.65
N LEU A 337 9.37 14.80 2.61
CA LEU A 337 8.24 13.84 2.58
C LEU A 337 6.89 14.56 2.70
N PHE A 338 6.82 15.66 3.44
CA PHE A 338 5.64 16.52 3.49
C PHE A 338 5.30 17.09 2.11
N TYR A 339 6.25 17.67 1.40
CA TYR A 339 6.01 18.17 0.03
C TYR A 339 5.68 17.04 -0.96
N GLN A 340 6.35 15.89 -0.84
CA GLN A 340 6.01 14.69 -1.61
C GLN A 340 4.55 14.27 -1.39
N SER A 341 4.09 14.23 -0.13
CA SER A 341 2.72 13.84 0.20
C SER A 341 1.67 14.86 -0.26
N LEU A 342 1.99 16.16 -0.24
CA LEU A 342 1.14 17.22 -0.77
C LEU A 342 0.97 17.11 -2.29
N LEU A 343 2.08 16.87 -3.00
CA LEU A 343 2.03 16.61 -4.43
C LEU A 343 1.20 15.34 -4.71
N ALA A 344 1.44 14.26 -3.97
CA ALA A 344 0.72 13.01 -4.16
C ALA A 344 -0.79 13.15 -3.91
N LEU A 345 -1.19 13.84 -2.84
CA LEU A 345 -2.60 14.11 -2.55
C LEU A 345 -3.24 14.94 -3.67
N SER A 346 -2.55 15.98 -4.15
CA SER A 346 -3.00 16.81 -5.26
C SER A 346 -3.20 15.97 -6.53
N MET A 347 -2.24 15.10 -6.86
CA MET A 347 -2.31 14.22 -8.02
C MET A 347 -3.40 13.15 -7.90
N ASN A 348 -3.64 12.61 -6.70
CA ASN A 348 -4.75 11.67 -6.44
C ASN A 348 -6.13 12.30 -6.66
N VAL A 349 -6.28 13.60 -6.45
CA VAL A 349 -7.52 14.33 -6.75
C VAL A 349 -7.62 14.66 -8.23
N VAL A 350 -6.53 15.12 -8.85
CA VAL A 350 -6.55 15.69 -10.21
C VAL A 350 -6.48 14.63 -11.31
N LEU A 351 -5.58 13.65 -11.21
CA LEU A 351 -5.27 12.72 -12.31
C LEU A 351 -6.43 11.82 -12.75
N PRO A 352 -7.31 11.32 -11.86
CA PRO A 352 -8.45 10.49 -12.28
C PRO A 352 -9.38 11.18 -13.29
N PHE A 353 -9.45 12.53 -13.30
CA PHE A 353 -10.25 13.28 -14.28
C PHE A 353 -9.67 13.24 -15.70
N PHE A 354 -8.37 12.95 -15.84
CA PHE A 354 -7.67 12.91 -17.12
C PHE A 354 -7.47 11.49 -17.65
N THR A 355 -7.96 10.46 -16.96
CA THR A 355 -7.78 9.06 -17.40
C THR A 355 -9.01 8.47 -18.08
N THR A 356 -8.81 7.85 -19.23
CA THR A 356 -9.84 7.01 -19.90
C THR A 356 -9.70 5.57 -19.44
N THR A 357 -10.75 5.02 -18.84
CA THR A 357 -10.91 3.56 -18.67
C THR A 357 -11.54 2.98 -19.94
N THR A 358 -10.97 1.91 -20.49
CA THR A 358 -11.34 1.29 -21.78
C THR A 358 -12.82 0.93 -21.87
N SER A 359 -13.45 0.59 -20.74
CA SER A 359 -14.88 0.20 -20.63
C SER A 359 -15.89 1.31 -20.95
N SER A 360 -15.45 2.57 -21.07
CA SER A 360 -16.33 3.67 -21.48
C SER A 360 -16.70 3.64 -22.98
N SER A 361 -15.92 2.92 -23.80
CA SER A 361 -16.18 2.82 -25.25
C SER A 361 -17.17 1.71 -25.62
N SER A 362 -17.20 0.60 -24.88
CA SER A 362 -18.06 -0.56 -25.18
C SER A 362 -19.43 -0.51 -24.49
N SER A 363 -19.53 0.10 -23.30
CA SER A 363 -20.80 0.24 -22.57
C SER A 363 -21.71 1.36 -23.10
N SER A 364 -21.15 2.36 -23.78
CA SER A 364 -21.93 3.47 -24.35
C SER A 364 -22.76 3.09 -25.58
N ARG A 365 -22.44 1.96 -26.23
CA ARG A 365 -23.15 1.49 -27.44
C ARG A 365 -24.33 0.57 -27.16
N ARG A 366 -24.58 0.20 -25.89
CA ARG A 366 -25.59 -0.80 -25.50
C ARG A 366 -26.68 -0.31 -24.54
N ARG A 367 -26.68 0.96 -24.14
CA ARG A 367 -27.70 1.53 -23.24
C ARG A 367 -28.84 2.19 -24.03
N SER A 368 -30.03 1.60 -23.94
CA SER A 368 -31.29 2.12 -24.46
C SER A 368 -31.65 3.47 -23.82
N GLY A 369 -32.43 4.27 -24.55
CA GLY A 369 -32.60 5.72 -24.35
C GLY A 369 -33.29 6.18 -23.06
N GLU A 370 -33.78 5.29 -22.20
CA GLU A 370 -34.58 5.66 -21.02
C GLU A 370 -33.74 5.87 -19.74
N GLU A 371 -32.58 5.24 -19.58
CA GLU A 371 -31.71 5.44 -18.39
C GLU A 371 -30.99 6.80 -18.40
N ARG A 372 -30.93 7.49 -19.56
CA ARG A 372 -30.22 8.77 -19.71
C ARG A 372 -30.80 9.91 -18.86
N GLN A 373 -32.08 9.84 -18.50
CA GLN A 373 -32.76 10.94 -17.83
C GLN A 373 -32.58 10.94 -16.31
N GLN A 374 -32.26 9.79 -15.71
CA GLN A 374 -32.14 9.65 -14.25
C GLN A 374 -30.70 9.86 -13.74
N ASP A 375 -29.68 9.61 -14.56
CA ASP A 375 -28.28 9.89 -14.23
C ASP A 375 -27.95 11.39 -14.23
N SER A 376 -28.71 12.21 -14.98
CA SER A 376 -28.48 13.66 -15.07
C SER A 376 -28.76 14.42 -13.76
N ALA A 377 -29.49 13.83 -12.81
CA ALA A 377 -29.86 14.45 -11.54
C ALA A 377 -28.90 14.12 -10.37
N ARG A 378 -27.95 13.18 -10.54
CA ARG A 378 -27.00 12.75 -9.49
C ARG A 378 -25.55 13.24 -9.70
N ALA A 379 -25.30 14.04 -10.73
CA ALA A 379 -23.96 14.50 -11.09
C ALA A 379 -23.55 15.79 -10.36
N TRP A 380 -23.28 15.73 -9.04
CA TRP A 380 -22.60 16.84 -8.33
C TRP A 380 -21.11 16.98 -8.68
N TRP A 381 -20.60 16.07 -9.49
CA TRP A 381 -19.32 16.11 -10.18
C TRP A 381 -19.59 16.01 -11.68
N LYS A 382 -20.12 17.09 -12.28
CA LYS A 382 -19.93 17.29 -13.72
C LYS A 382 -18.43 17.24 -13.94
N THR A 383 -17.94 16.12 -14.48
CA THR A 383 -16.58 16.03 -14.99
C THR A 383 -16.38 17.26 -15.86
N PRO A 384 -15.35 18.09 -15.62
CA PRO A 384 -15.04 19.15 -16.57
C PRO A 384 -14.97 18.49 -17.93
N ALA A 385 -15.61 19.10 -18.93
CA ALA A 385 -15.60 18.61 -20.30
C ALA A 385 -14.16 18.75 -20.84
N ILE A 386 -13.28 17.84 -20.42
CA ILE A 386 -11.89 17.79 -20.79
C ILE A 386 -11.86 17.25 -22.22
N PRO A 387 -11.30 18.00 -23.18
CA PRO A 387 -11.11 17.55 -24.55
C PRO A 387 -10.48 16.14 -24.60
N GLU A 388 -10.98 15.26 -25.47
CA GLU A 388 -10.46 13.88 -25.61
C GLU A 388 -8.94 13.84 -25.88
N ILE A 389 -8.37 14.89 -26.48
CA ILE A 389 -6.92 15.02 -26.72
C ILE A 389 -6.08 15.12 -25.43
N LEU A 390 -6.69 15.54 -24.32
CA LEU A 390 -6.04 15.66 -23.02
C LEU A 390 -6.19 14.41 -22.15
N LYS A 391 -6.93 13.40 -22.61
CA LYS A 391 -7.13 12.16 -21.86
C LYS A 391 -6.00 11.17 -22.12
N PHE A 392 -5.44 10.62 -21.05
CA PHE A 392 -4.39 9.61 -21.10
C PHE A 392 -4.97 8.22 -20.85
N ARG A 393 -4.50 7.23 -21.61
CA ARG A 393 -4.75 5.81 -21.28
C ARG A 393 -4.05 5.48 -19.96
N LEU A 394 -4.75 4.80 -19.07
CA LEU A 394 -4.25 4.49 -17.72
C LEU A 394 -2.87 3.81 -17.72
N VAL A 395 -2.66 2.81 -18.58
CA VAL A 395 -1.38 2.10 -18.69
C VAL A 395 -0.24 3.03 -19.14
N SER A 396 -0.52 4.00 -20.02
CA SER A 396 0.49 4.97 -20.46
C SER A 396 0.84 5.96 -19.35
N LEU A 397 -0.15 6.40 -18.57
CA LEU A 397 0.07 7.25 -17.40
C LEU A 397 0.91 6.52 -16.33
N TRP A 398 0.62 5.24 -16.10
CA TRP A 398 1.43 4.41 -15.19
C TRP A 398 2.86 4.23 -15.69
N ALA A 399 3.07 4.04 -17.00
CA ALA A 399 4.42 3.98 -17.55
C ALA A 399 5.17 5.31 -17.30
N ILE A 400 4.55 6.46 -17.61
CA ILE A 400 5.16 7.77 -17.36
C ILE A 400 5.54 7.92 -15.87
N SER A 401 4.69 7.46 -14.95
CA SER A 401 4.96 7.52 -13.52
C SER A 401 6.21 6.72 -13.11
N GLN A 402 6.42 5.54 -13.69
CA GLN A 402 7.64 4.75 -13.46
C GLN A 402 8.88 5.45 -14.05
N GLY A 403 8.74 6.08 -15.22
CA GLY A 403 9.82 6.86 -15.83
C GLY A 403 10.25 8.08 -15.00
N VAL A 404 9.28 8.80 -14.41
CA VAL A 404 9.54 9.90 -13.47
C VAL A 404 10.26 9.38 -12.22
N LEU A 405 9.82 8.26 -11.66
CA LEU A 405 10.45 7.63 -10.49
C LEU A 405 11.90 7.26 -10.79
N ALA A 406 12.14 6.55 -11.90
CA ALA A 406 13.48 6.17 -12.35
C ALA A 406 14.39 7.39 -12.53
N SER A 407 13.87 8.45 -13.17
CA SER A 407 14.62 9.69 -13.40
C SER A 407 14.99 10.37 -12.09
N CYS A 408 14.06 10.48 -11.14
CA CYS A 408 14.33 11.10 -9.83
C CYS A 408 15.37 10.32 -9.03
N MET A 409 15.26 8.98 -9.01
CA MET A 409 16.18 8.12 -8.29
C MET A 409 17.58 8.10 -8.90
N LEU A 410 17.71 8.08 -10.22
CA LEU A 410 19.01 8.15 -10.90
C LEU A 410 19.63 9.56 -10.80
N ALA A 411 18.82 10.61 -10.80
CA ALA A 411 19.28 11.99 -10.65
C ALA A 411 19.94 12.26 -9.28
N THR A 412 19.73 11.40 -8.27
CA THR A 412 20.46 11.48 -6.99
C THR A 412 21.98 11.39 -7.14
N PHE A 413 22.51 10.94 -8.29
CA PHE A 413 23.95 11.00 -8.60
C PHE A 413 24.47 12.44 -8.70
N PHE A 414 23.68 13.34 -9.27
CA PHE A 414 24.12 14.68 -9.66
C PHE A 414 23.77 15.75 -8.62
N THR A 415 23.03 15.36 -7.58
CA THR A 415 22.52 16.28 -6.57
C THR A 415 23.31 16.17 -5.28
N SER A 416 24.02 17.24 -4.94
CA SER A 416 24.76 17.41 -3.68
C SER A 416 24.16 18.48 -2.77
N SER A 417 23.05 19.11 -3.17
CA SER A 417 22.41 20.19 -2.42
C SER A 417 21.10 19.72 -1.78
N VAL A 418 20.81 20.25 -0.58
CA VAL A 418 19.55 19.98 0.13
C VAL A 418 18.33 20.37 -0.71
N PRO A 419 18.24 21.57 -1.33
CA PRO A 419 17.09 21.93 -2.15
C PRO A 419 16.91 21.02 -3.36
N GLY A 420 18.00 20.60 -4.00
CA GLY A 420 17.95 19.64 -5.11
C GLY A 420 17.43 18.28 -4.65
N GLY A 421 17.91 17.78 -3.51
CA GLY A 421 17.46 16.51 -2.95
C GLY A 421 15.97 16.54 -2.60
N MET A 422 15.53 17.62 -1.94
CA MET A 422 14.12 17.84 -1.62
C MET A 422 13.25 17.89 -2.87
N ALA A 423 13.70 18.54 -3.95
CA ALA A 423 12.98 18.59 -5.21
C ALA A 423 12.80 17.19 -5.82
N LEU A 424 13.86 16.36 -5.82
CA LEU A 424 13.79 14.98 -6.31
C LEU A 424 12.79 14.14 -5.50
N ILE A 425 12.86 14.19 -4.16
CA ILE A 425 11.92 13.46 -3.29
C ILE A 425 10.48 13.97 -3.53
N THR A 426 10.29 15.28 -3.61
CA THR A 426 8.97 15.89 -3.87
C THR A 426 8.37 15.38 -5.17
N LEU A 427 9.14 15.36 -6.26
CA LEU A 427 8.69 14.90 -7.58
C LEU A 427 8.23 13.44 -7.58
N THR A 428 8.81 12.58 -6.74
CA THR A 428 8.32 11.19 -6.60
C THR A 428 6.87 11.12 -6.10
N GLY A 429 6.33 12.19 -5.51
CA GLY A 429 4.92 12.27 -5.12
C GLY A 429 3.94 12.07 -6.29
N PHE A 430 4.31 12.49 -7.50
CA PHE A 430 3.55 12.19 -8.72
C PHE A 430 3.46 10.68 -8.97
N SER A 431 4.61 10.00 -8.88
CA SER A 431 4.70 8.54 -9.06
C SER A 431 3.98 7.79 -7.94
N TRP A 432 4.01 8.31 -6.71
CA TRP A 432 3.32 7.72 -5.56
C TRP A 432 1.82 7.72 -5.78
N ALA A 433 1.25 8.86 -6.17
CA ALA A 433 -0.18 8.99 -6.45
C ALA A 433 -0.68 7.94 -7.44
N ILE A 434 0.01 7.77 -8.57
CA ILE A 434 -0.40 6.83 -9.62
C ILE A 434 -0.24 5.38 -9.14
N THR A 435 0.82 5.06 -8.39
CA THR A 435 1.07 3.71 -7.84
C THR A 435 -0.03 3.26 -6.89
N GLN A 436 -0.70 4.19 -6.19
CA GLN A 436 -1.75 3.85 -5.22
C GLN A 436 -3.02 3.25 -5.85
N TRP A 437 -3.30 3.53 -7.13
CA TRP A 437 -4.57 3.12 -7.73
C TRP A 437 -4.45 2.52 -9.14
N ALA A 438 -3.48 2.95 -9.97
CA ALA A 438 -3.38 2.46 -11.34
C ALA A 438 -3.20 0.94 -11.45
N PRO A 439 -2.34 0.29 -10.64
CA PRO A 439 -2.17 -1.16 -10.73
C PRO A 439 -3.42 -1.93 -10.32
N PHE A 440 -4.13 -1.47 -9.29
CA PHE A 440 -5.38 -2.07 -8.83
C PHE A 440 -6.52 -1.91 -9.84
N ALA A 441 -6.61 -0.73 -10.47
CA ALA A 441 -7.58 -0.48 -11.53
C ALA A 441 -7.32 -1.35 -12.76
N LEU A 442 -6.05 -1.49 -13.19
CA LEU A 442 -5.67 -2.36 -14.31
C LEU A 442 -5.89 -3.84 -13.99
N LEU A 443 -5.59 -4.26 -12.76
CA LEU A 443 -5.83 -5.63 -12.32
C LEU A 443 -7.34 -5.94 -12.27
N GLY A 444 -8.15 -5.02 -11.75
CA GLY A 444 -9.60 -5.16 -11.74
C GLY A 444 -10.20 -5.24 -13.14
N GLU A 445 -9.72 -4.41 -14.08
CA GLU A 445 -10.10 -4.49 -15.49
C GLU A 445 -9.72 -5.86 -16.09
N ALA A 446 -8.48 -6.32 -15.89
CA ALA A 446 -8.01 -7.60 -16.40
C ALA A 446 -8.86 -8.79 -15.89
N ILE A 447 -9.15 -8.85 -14.59
CA ILE A 447 -9.97 -9.90 -13.96
C ILE A 447 -11.39 -9.95 -14.55
N LEU A 448 -11.96 -8.79 -14.88
CA LEU A 448 -13.32 -8.69 -15.44
C LEU A 448 -13.38 -8.98 -16.95
N THR A 449 -12.29 -8.74 -17.68
CA THR A 449 -12.27 -8.88 -19.15
C THR A 449 -11.81 -10.24 -19.65
N GLU A 450 -11.08 -11.02 -18.84
CA GLU A 450 -10.61 -12.33 -19.28
C GLU A 450 -11.74 -13.38 -19.20
N PRO A 451 -12.09 -14.04 -20.32
CA PRO A 451 -13.09 -15.09 -20.30
C PRO A 451 -12.62 -16.21 -19.38
N SER A 452 -13.52 -16.74 -18.54
CA SER A 452 -13.24 -17.96 -17.79
C SER A 452 -12.82 -19.03 -18.77
N GLU A 453 -11.59 -19.55 -18.66
CA GLU A 453 -11.17 -20.72 -19.42
C GLU A 453 -12.05 -21.91 -19.01
N GLY A 454 -13.15 -22.07 -19.73
CA GLY A 454 -14.07 -23.19 -19.72
C GLY A 454 -14.42 -23.48 -21.17
N GLY A 455 -13.64 -24.36 -21.79
CA GLY A 455 -13.81 -24.79 -23.17
C GLY A 455 -12.50 -24.85 -23.93
N VAL A 456 -11.79 -25.97 -23.82
CA VAL A 456 -10.83 -26.39 -24.83
C VAL A 456 -11.63 -26.64 -26.12
N GLY A 457 -11.72 -25.60 -26.96
CA GLY A 457 -12.29 -25.66 -28.30
C GLY A 457 -11.32 -24.96 -29.25
N GLY A 458 -10.74 -25.74 -30.17
CA GLY A 458 -9.56 -25.37 -30.95
C GLY A 458 -9.62 -24.03 -31.69
N ILE A 459 -8.43 -23.48 -31.88
CA ILE A 459 -8.07 -22.38 -32.77
C ILE A 459 -8.76 -22.58 -34.14
N ARG A 460 -9.84 -21.83 -34.41
CA ARG A 460 -10.25 -21.55 -35.79
C ARG A 460 -9.39 -20.40 -36.30
N LEU A 461 -8.29 -20.76 -36.96
CA LEU A 461 -7.62 -19.89 -37.92
C LEU A 461 -8.64 -19.57 -39.03
N VAL A 462 -9.25 -18.39 -38.96
CA VAL A 462 -9.96 -17.82 -40.10
C VAL A 462 -8.89 -17.34 -41.07
N ASP A 463 -8.61 -18.18 -42.05
CA ASP A 463 -7.72 -17.89 -43.17
C ASP A 463 -8.38 -16.86 -44.09
N THR A 464 -7.91 -15.61 -44.03
CA THR A 464 -8.38 -14.48 -44.86
C THR A 464 -7.77 -14.45 -46.27
N ARG A 465 -7.51 -15.60 -46.90
CA ARG A 465 -6.98 -15.64 -48.28
C ARG A 465 -7.68 -16.66 -49.18
N SER A 466 -8.85 -16.27 -49.69
CA SER A 466 -9.28 -16.63 -51.04
C SER A 466 -10.32 -15.63 -51.52
N ARG A 467 -9.87 -14.75 -52.43
CA ARG A 467 -10.69 -13.79 -53.16
C ARG A 467 -10.56 -14.13 -54.65
N GLY A 468 -11.69 -14.23 -55.33
CA GLY A 468 -11.85 -14.46 -56.77
C GLY A 468 -12.52 -15.80 -57.04
N GLU A 469 -13.56 -15.96 -57.86
CA GLU A 469 -14.30 -15.13 -58.82
C GLU A 469 -15.68 -15.82 -59.02
N GLY A 470 -16.69 -15.12 -59.55
CA GLY A 470 -17.89 -15.78 -60.09
C GLY A 470 -19.19 -15.00 -59.92
N GLU A 471 -19.58 -14.31 -61.00
CA GLU A 471 -20.79 -13.50 -61.21
C GLU A 471 -22.12 -14.25 -61.08
N GLY A 472 -23.22 -13.50 -60.82
CA GLY A 472 -24.57 -13.94 -61.23
C GLY A 472 -25.78 -13.30 -60.52
N ARG A 473 -26.23 -12.14 -61.06
CA ARG A 473 -27.63 -11.65 -61.22
C ARG A 473 -28.66 -11.81 -60.07
N THR A 474 -29.06 -10.71 -59.43
CA THR A 474 -30.30 -9.90 -59.66
C THR A 474 -31.61 -10.66 -59.51
N GLU A 475 -32.42 -10.31 -58.50
CA GLU A 475 -33.69 -9.56 -58.69
C GLU A 475 -34.28 -9.11 -57.35
N ASN A 476 -34.65 -7.83 -57.30
CA ASN A 476 -35.53 -7.23 -56.29
C ASN A 476 -36.97 -7.73 -56.51
N LEU A 477 -37.81 -7.64 -55.48
CA LEU A 477 -39.17 -7.07 -55.58
C LEU A 477 -39.76 -6.97 -54.16
N ASP A 478 -39.95 -5.72 -53.72
CA ASP A 478 -40.94 -5.33 -52.71
C ASP A 478 -42.36 -5.56 -53.25
N VAL A 479 -43.36 -5.69 -52.37
CA VAL A 479 -44.69 -5.03 -52.43
C VAL A 479 -45.70 -5.70 -51.46
N GLU A 480 -46.11 -4.86 -50.51
CA GLU A 480 -47.46 -4.55 -50.01
C GLU A 480 -48.27 -5.47 -49.08
N GLU A 481 -48.91 -4.72 -48.18
CA GLU A 481 -49.85 -5.02 -47.10
C GLU A 481 -51.19 -5.51 -47.65
N GLU A 482 -51.88 -6.36 -46.90
CA GLU A 482 -53.35 -6.32 -46.82
C GLU A 482 -53.84 -6.90 -45.49
N GLU A 483 -54.66 -6.12 -44.80
CA GLU A 483 -55.42 -6.44 -43.60
C GLU A 483 -56.58 -7.41 -43.93
N ASN A 484 -56.94 -8.30 -42.99
CA ASN A 484 -58.34 -8.54 -42.67
C ASN A 484 -58.55 -9.27 -41.33
N GLU A 485 -59.66 -8.90 -40.71
CA GLU A 485 -60.08 -9.11 -39.33
C GLU A 485 -60.85 -10.43 -39.09
N GLU A 486 -61.16 -10.68 -37.79
CA GLU A 486 -62.28 -11.47 -37.23
C GLU A 486 -62.20 -13.02 -37.36
N ASP A 487 -62.58 -13.89 -36.41
CA ASP A 487 -63.15 -13.79 -35.07
C ASP A 487 -63.22 -15.22 -34.43
N VAL A 488 -63.13 -15.33 -33.09
CA VAL A 488 -64.06 -16.08 -32.19
C VAL A 488 -63.93 -17.62 -31.93
N LEU A 489 -63.81 -17.94 -30.61
CA LEU A 489 -64.11 -19.15 -29.78
C LEU A 489 -63.03 -20.25 -29.62
N ASP A 490 -62.45 -20.43 -28.41
CA ASP A 490 -62.96 -21.14 -27.19
C ASP A 490 -63.09 -22.67 -27.39
N ASP A 491 -62.29 -23.47 -26.65
CA ASP A 491 -62.79 -24.34 -25.56
C ASP A 491 -61.65 -25.13 -24.86
N GLU A 492 -61.93 -25.49 -23.62
CA GLU A 492 -61.08 -26.05 -22.57
C GLU A 492 -60.70 -27.54 -22.70
N GLY A 493 -59.54 -27.88 -22.10
CA GLY A 493 -59.37 -28.94 -21.09
C GLY A 493 -59.70 -30.42 -21.40
N ALA A 494 -58.71 -31.32 -21.22
CA ALA A 494 -58.90 -32.56 -20.45
C ALA A 494 -57.59 -33.31 -20.15
N VAL A 495 -57.50 -33.73 -18.89
CA VAL A 495 -56.51 -34.56 -18.21
C VAL A 495 -56.74 -36.05 -18.52
N LEU A 496 -55.69 -36.85 -18.73
CA LEU A 496 -55.74 -38.30 -18.43
C LEU A 496 -54.43 -38.84 -17.83
N VAL A 497 -54.62 -39.50 -16.69
CA VAL A 497 -53.68 -40.24 -15.85
C VAL A 497 -53.51 -41.66 -16.39
N GLY A 498 -52.28 -42.18 -16.43
CA GLY A 498 -51.97 -43.59 -16.74
C GLY A 498 -50.77 -44.09 -15.94
N ARG A 499 -50.89 -45.29 -15.38
CA ARG A 499 -50.22 -45.78 -14.16
C ARG A 499 -49.25 -46.92 -14.49
N ARG A 500 -47.98 -46.76 -14.07
CA ARG A 500 -47.03 -47.72 -13.45
C ARG A 500 -46.90 -49.16 -14.02
N SER A 501 -45.67 -49.51 -14.43
CA SER A 501 -45.08 -50.85 -14.21
C SER A 501 -43.54 -50.74 -14.18
N ARG A 502 -42.95 -51.26 -13.09
CA ARG A 502 -41.52 -51.55 -12.91
C ARG A 502 -41.18 -52.77 -13.77
N ASP A 503 -39.97 -52.79 -14.32
CA ASP A 503 -39.09 -53.96 -14.28
C ASP A 503 -37.64 -53.47 -14.34
N GLU A 504 -36.79 -54.19 -13.61
CA GLU A 504 -35.43 -53.87 -13.20
C GLU A 504 -34.43 -54.19 -14.31
N GLU A 505 -33.51 -53.27 -14.61
CA GLU A 505 -32.21 -53.63 -15.15
C GLU A 505 -31.15 -52.67 -14.60
N GLN A 506 -30.29 -53.24 -13.74
CA GLN A 506 -29.10 -52.63 -13.16
C GLN A 506 -28.10 -52.28 -14.26
N VAL A 507 -27.83 -51.00 -14.42
CA VAL A 507 -26.61 -50.51 -15.06
C VAL A 507 -25.98 -49.53 -14.07
N ASP A 508 -24.78 -49.87 -13.61
CA ASP A 508 -23.94 -49.03 -12.76
C ASP A 508 -23.63 -47.73 -13.51
N ASP A 509 -24.33 -46.66 -13.16
CA ASP A 509 -24.00 -45.30 -13.57
C ASP A 509 -23.14 -44.71 -12.45
N GLU A 510 -21.82 -44.71 -12.67
CA GLU A 510 -20.92 -43.79 -11.96
C GLU A 510 -21.41 -42.38 -12.28
N SER A 511 -22.24 -41.81 -11.41
CA SER A 511 -22.53 -40.39 -11.39
C SER A 511 -21.25 -39.67 -11.02
N ASP A 512 -20.45 -39.37 -12.05
CA ASP A 512 -19.53 -38.25 -12.09
C ASP A 512 -20.41 -37.01 -11.81
N GLU A 513 -20.56 -36.69 -10.52
CA GLU A 513 -21.06 -35.39 -10.07
C GLU A 513 -20.06 -34.38 -10.62
N GLY A 514 -20.33 -33.92 -11.84
CA GLY A 514 -19.65 -32.82 -12.47
C GLY A 514 -19.83 -31.61 -11.57
N ASP A 515 -18.84 -31.40 -10.70
CA ASP A 515 -18.58 -30.15 -10.00
C ASP A 515 -18.76 -29.03 -11.02
N GLU A 516 -19.84 -28.27 -10.87
CA GLU A 516 -20.00 -26.98 -11.53
C GLU A 516 -18.87 -26.07 -11.04
N HIS A 517 -17.69 -26.19 -11.64
CA HIS A 517 -16.58 -25.28 -11.47
C HIS A 517 -16.89 -23.97 -12.25
N SER A 518 -18.08 -23.41 -12.04
CA SER A 518 -18.56 -22.15 -12.61
C SER A 518 -18.05 -20.95 -11.79
N GLY A 519 -16.73 -20.89 -11.60
CA GLY A 519 -16.06 -19.76 -10.97
C GLY A 519 -15.04 -19.17 -11.94
N GLY A 520 -15.46 -18.24 -12.81
CA GLY A 520 -14.52 -17.46 -13.63
C GLY A 520 -13.48 -16.72 -12.77
N LEU A 521 -12.50 -16.04 -13.38
CA LEU A 521 -11.43 -15.33 -12.64
C LEU A 521 -11.95 -14.37 -11.55
N SER A 522 -13.18 -13.85 -11.71
CA SER A 522 -13.89 -13.07 -10.68
C SER A 522 -14.09 -13.83 -9.36
N GLY A 523 -14.33 -15.14 -9.38
CA GLY A 523 -14.43 -15.99 -8.18
C GLY A 523 -13.07 -16.26 -7.51
N LYS A 524 -11.97 -16.04 -8.25
CA LYS A 524 -10.58 -16.14 -7.75
C LYS A 524 -9.96 -14.78 -7.41
N ALA A 525 -10.72 -13.69 -7.45
CA ALA A 525 -10.19 -12.33 -7.26
C ALA A 525 -9.42 -12.15 -5.93
N GLY A 526 -9.89 -12.76 -4.84
CA GLY A 526 -9.19 -12.73 -3.55
C GLY A 526 -7.83 -13.44 -3.58
N ILE A 527 -7.72 -14.57 -4.29
CA ILE A 527 -6.45 -15.29 -4.48
C ILE A 527 -5.50 -14.45 -5.34
N ILE A 528 -6.02 -13.84 -6.41
CA ILE A 528 -5.23 -12.97 -7.31
C ILE A 528 -4.70 -11.75 -6.55
N LEU A 529 -5.52 -11.11 -5.71
CA LEU A 529 -5.08 -10.01 -4.84
C LEU A 529 -4.06 -10.47 -3.78
N GLY A 530 -4.20 -11.69 -3.24
CA GLY A 530 -3.20 -12.29 -2.37
C GLY A 530 -1.84 -12.48 -3.06
N ILE A 531 -1.85 -13.00 -4.30
CA ILE A 531 -0.63 -13.13 -5.11
C ILE A 531 -0.06 -11.75 -5.43
N HIS A 532 -0.91 -10.77 -5.75
CA HIS A 532 -0.47 -9.40 -5.97
C HIS A 532 0.33 -8.85 -4.78
N ASN A 533 -0.15 -9.07 -3.55
CA ASN A 533 0.56 -8.67 -2.34
C ASN A 533 1.94 -9.34 -2.22
N ILE A 534 2.07 -10.62 -2.58
CA ILE A 534 3.38 -11.31 -2.61
C ILE A 534 4.35 -10.59 -3.55
N PHE A 535 3.91 -10.19 -4.75
CA PHE A 535 4.76 -9.46 -5.71
C PHE A 535 5.10 -8.04 -5.27
N VAL A 536 4.31 -7.43 -4.38
CA VAL A 536 4.59 -6.13 -3.76
C VAL A 536 5.60 -6.26 -2.62
N VAL A 537 5.51 -7.34 -1.85
CA VAL A 537 6.26 -7.53 -0.59
C VAL A 537 7.61 -8.23 -0.79
N MET A 538 7.67 -9.28 -1.63
CA MET A 538 8.90 -10.04 -1.92
C MET A 538 10.11 -9.18 -2.34
N PRO A 539 9.96 -8.17 -3.22
CA PRO A 539 11.10 -7.36 -3.63
C PRO A 539 11.69 -6.53 -2.49
N GLN A 540 10.90 -6.21 -1.47
CA GLN A 540 11.37 -5.42 -0.34
C GLN A 540 12.40 -6.21 0.49
N PHE A 541 12.22 -7.52 0.68
CA PHE A 541 13.25 -8.36 1.32
C PHE A 541 14.59 -8.34 0.57
N ILE A 542 14.54 -8.34 -0.77
CA ILE A 542 15.73 -8.26 -1.62
C ILE A 542 16.46 -6.94 -1.36
N VAL A 543 15.73 -5.82 -1.40
CA VAL A 543 16.33 -4.50 -1.18
C VAL A 543 16.84 -4.33 0.24
N THR A 544 16.14 -4.86 1.23
CA THR A 544 16.61 -4.84 2.61
C THR A 544 17.95 -5.58 2.77
N GLY A 545 18.06 -6.79 2.20
CA GLY A 545 19.31 -7.55 2.21
C GLY A 545 20.44 -6.81 1.47
N LEU A 546 20.16 -6.30 0.27
CA LEU A 546 21.13 -5.50 -0.51
C LEU A 546 21.57 -4.24 0.24
N SER A 547 20.63 -3.53 0.88
CA SER A 547 20.90 -2.32 1.65
C SER A 547 21.80 -2.64 2.85
N SER A 548 21.51 -3.73 3.57
CA SER A 548 22.34 -4.18 4.69
C SER A 548 23.78 -4.47 4.25
N VAL A 549 23.97 -5.16 3.12
CA VAL A 549 25.29 -5.43 2.54
C VAL A 549 25.99 -4.14 2.12
N ILE A 550 25.30 -3.23 1.42
CA ILE A 550 25.88 -1.94 0.99
C ILE A 550 26.32 -1.13 2.19
N PHE A 551 25.50 -1.02 3.23
CA PHE A 551 25.89 -0.33 4.46
C PHE A 551 27.06 -1.03 5.14
N ALA A 552 27.11 -2.37 5.19
CA ALA A 552 28.24 -3.07 5.80
C ALA A 552 29.57 -2.84 5.06
N LEU A 553 29.52 -2.66 3.73
CA LEU A 553 30.70 -2.44 2.90
C LEU A 553 31.14 -0.96 2.86
N VAL A 554 30.19 -0.03 2.81
CA VAL A 554 30.44 1.40 2.60
C VAL A 554 30.50 2.18 3.92
N ASP A 555 29.78 1.70 4.96
CA ASP A 555 29.73 2.27 6.31
C ASP A 555 30.08 1.23 7.37
N PRO A 556 31.35 0.77 7.45
CA PRO A 556 31.79 -0.18 8.46
C PRO A 556 31.93 0.48 9.85
N ALA A 557 30.92 1.22 10.30
CA ALA A 557 30.85 1.67 11.69
C ALA A 557 30.45 0.48 12.58
N LYS A 558 31.19 0.28 13.68
CA LYS A 558 30.94 -0.81 14.64
C LYS A 558 29.58 -0.60 15.31
N SER A 559 28.62 -1.46 14.99
CA SER A 559 27.38 -1.58 15.78
C SER A 559 27.73 -1.88 17.24
N VAL A 560 27.10 -1.18 18.19
CA VAL A 560 27.27 -1.42 19.64
C VAL A 560 26.94 -2.88 20.01
N LEU A 561 26.19 -3.59 19.16
CA LEU A 561 25.86 -5.01 19.34
C LEU A 561 27.08 -5.95 19.24
N HIS A 562 28.24 -5.50 18.73
CA HIS A 562 29.47 -6.32 18.63
C HIS A 562 30.68 -5.71 19.37
N GLY A 563 30.45 -4.75 20.27
CA GLY A 563 31.50 -4.16 21.10
C GLY A 563 31.18 -4.31 22.57
N SER A 564 31.87 -5.22 23.26
CA SER A 564 32.13 -5.04 24.69
C SER A 564 32.73 -3.65 24.90
N HIS A 565 32.12 -2.83 25.77
CA HIS A 565 32.77 -1.64 26.31
C HIS A 565 34.20 -2.00 26.77
N PRO A 566 35.15 -1.08 26.63
CA PRO A 566 35.48 -0.28 27.80
C PRO A 566 35.42 1.22 27.49
N GLY A 567 35.42 2.02 28.55
CA GLY A 567 35.46 3.48 28.48
C GLY A 567 36.58 4.05 27.62
N GLY A 568 36.45 5.33 27.33
CA GLY A 568 37.34 6.09 26.46
C GLY A 568 38.82 5.80 26.67
N THR A 569 39.50 5.53 25.58
CA THR A 569 40.92 5.81 25.43
C THR A 569 41.16 6.12 23.96
N LEU A 570 41.79 7.27 23.72
CA LEU A 570 42.33 7.67 22.42
C LEU A 570 43.12 6.50 21.82
N GLY A 571 42.86 6.19 20.54
CA GLY A 571 43.70 5.32 19.73
C GLY A 571 44.93 6.09 19.21
N PRO A 572 46.07 5.40 18.99
CA PRO A 572 47.39 6.02 19.00
C PRO A 572 47.71 6.80 17.72
N ALA A 573 48.38 7.92 17.90
CA ALA A 573 49.01 8.73 16.86
C ALA A 573 49.87 7.86 15.94
N LEU A 574 49.49 7.79 14.66
CA LEU A 574 50.35 7.27 13.59
C LEU A 574 51.12 8.45 13.00
N ASN A 575 52.40 8.51 13.39
CA ASN A 575 53.41 9.40 12.83
C ASN A 575 53.46 9.30 11.31
N HIS A 576 53.09 10.38 10.62
CA HIS A 576 53.56 10.67 9.27
C HIS A 576 54.19 12.06 9.27
N THR A 577 55.49 12.08 9.01
CA THR A 577 56.31 13.27 8.78
C THR A 577 55.82 14.05 7.56
N THR A 578 55.42 15.30 7.76
CA THR A 578 55.24 16.32 6.72
C THR A 578 56.50 17.19 6.62
N PRO A 579 56.88 17.69 5.43
CA PRO A 579 57.51 19.00 5.32
C PRO A 579 56.46 20.08 5.04
N GLU A 580 56.72 21.25 5.60
CA GLU A 580 55.97 22.50 5.55
C GLU A 580 55.42 22.89 4.17
N ILE A 581 54.28 23.59 4.17
CA ILE A 581 54.10 25.00 3.73
C ILE A 581 52.58 25.24 3.62
N VAL A 582 52.00 26.14 4.42
CA VAL A 582 51.07 27.24 4.03
C VAL A 582 50.69 28.03 5.30
N SER A 583 50.63 29.35 5.13
CA SER A 583 50.75 30.43 6.11
C SER A 583 49.58 30.62 7.10
N PRO A 584 49.83 31.28 8.25
CA PRO A 584 48.82 31.54 9.28
C PRO A 584 48.18 32.92 9.08
N ARG A 585 46.84 33.00 9.19
CA ARG A 585 46.09 34.15 9.76
C ARG A 585 44.58 34.01 9.49
N LEU A 586 43.91 33.25 10.37
CA LEU A 586 42.54 33.49 10.87
C LEU A 586 42.04 32.42 11.87
N LEU A 587 42.90 31.53 12.35
CA LEU A 587 42.60 30.59 13.44
C LEU A 587 43.00 31.22 14.78
N ARG A 588 42.04 31.81 15.48
CA ARG A 588 42.16 32.05 16.92
C ARG A 588 40.95 31.38 17.56
N ASP A 589 41.25 30.34 18.34
CA ASP A 589 40.36 29.52 19.18
C ASP A 589 39.63 28.33 18.53
N THR A 590 40.31 27.53 17.71
CA THR A 590 39.87 26.13 17.49
C THR A 590 41.08 25.23 17.68
N THR A 591 40.97 24.26 18.59
CA THR A 591 42.06 23.31 18.88
C THR A 591 42.23 22.35 17.70
N GLU A 592 43.45 21.89 17.42
CA GLU A 592 43.69 20.89 16.34
C GLU A 592 42.84 19.62 16.53
N ASP A 593 42.51 19.28 17.77
CA ASP A 593 41.64 18.17 18.16
C ASP A 593 40.18 18.37 17.70
N GLU A 594 39.63 19.58 17.84
CA GLU A 594 38.26 19.90 17.38
C GLU A 594 38.16 19.86 15.85
N LEU A 595 39.18 20.35 15.14
CA LEU A 595 39.22 20.28 13.68
C LEU A 595 39.32 18.83 13.20
N GLY A 596 40.11 17.99 13.88
CA GLY A 596 40.19 16.56 13.63
C GLY A 596 38.84 15.85 13.83
N MET A 597 38.14 16.16 14.92
CA MET A 597 36.79 15.64 15.17
C MET A 597 35.79 16.07 14.08
N ILE A 598 35.81 17.33 13.66
CA ILE A 598 34.96 17.83 12.56
C ILE A 598 35.26 17.07 11.26
N GLN A 599 36.53 16.80 10.96
CA GLN A 599 36.93 16.04 9.77
C GLN A 599 36.46 14.58 9.83
N GLU A 600 36.53 13.92 10.98
CA GLU A 600 35.98 12.56 11.16
C GLU A 600 34.45 12.54 11.00
N LEU A 601 33.75 13.51 11.62
CA LEU A 601 32.30 13.67 11.47
C LEU A 601 31.91 13.97 10.02
N GLN A 602 32.69 14.79 9.32
CA GLN A 602 32.51 15.05 7.90
C GLN A 602 32.72 13.77 7.08
N ALA A 603 33.77 13.00 7.34
CA ALA A 603 34.04 11.73 6.65
C ALA A 603 32.87 10.76 6.81
N SER A 604 32.34 10.62 8.03
CA SER A 604 31.13 9.84 8.33
C SER A 604 29.89 10.37 7.59
N ALA A 605 29.67 11.69 7.62
CA ALA A 605 28.54 12.33 6.93
C ALA A 605 28.64 12.26 5.39
N THR A 606 29.85 12.18 4.82
CA THR A 606 30.08 12.13 3.36
C THR A 606 29.83 10.76 2.73
N SER A 607 29.56 9.72 3.53
CA SER A 607 29.30 8.39 2.99
C SER A 607 28.06 8.35 2.10
N ASN A 608 28.25 7.91 0.85
CA ASN A 608 27.21 7.84 -0.20
C ASN A 608 26.41 6.54 -0.20
N SER A 609 26.43 5.77 0.90
CA SER A 609 25.77 4.46 1.00
C SER A 609 24.28 4.50 0.63
N VAL A 610 23.52 5.46 1.18
CA VAL A 610 22.10 5.66 0.85
C VAL A 610 21.89 5.97 -0.63
N VAL A 611 22.78 6.74 -1.24
CA VAL A 611 22.70 7.12 -2.66
C VAL A 611 22.86 5.90 -3.57
N TYR A 612 23.75 4.96 -3.23
CA TYR A 612 23.88 3.70 -3.99
C TYR A 612 22.59 2.88 -3.97
N ILE A 613 21.90 2.83 -2.82
CA ILE A 613 20.64 2.13 -2.67
C ILE A 613 19.55 2.79 -3.53
N PHE A 614 19.46 4.12 -3.52
CA PHE A 614 18.56 4.87 -4.40
C PHE A 614 18.83 4.57 -5.88
N ARG A 615 20.10 4.45 -6.30
CA ARG A 615 20.45 4.13 -7.69
C ARG A 615 20.02 2.74 -8.12
N ILE A 616 20.19 1.73 -7.25
CA ILE A 616 19.69 0.38 -7.51
C ILE A 616 18.17 0.40 -7.68
N GLY A 617 17.48 1.14 -6.83
CA GLY A 617 16.06 1.43 -6.99
C GLY A 617 15.74 2.10 -8.33
N GLY A 618 16.51 3.12 -8.75
CA GLY A 618 16.33 3.80 -10.03
C GLY A 618 16.49 2.87 -11.26
N VAL A 619 17.45 1.95 -11.23
CA VAL A 619 17.60 0.92 -12.28
C VAL A 619 16.38 -0.01 -12.30
N SER A 620 15.89 -0.41 -11.13
CA SER A 620 14.67 -1.23 -11.04
C SER A 620 13.43 -0.50 -11.54
N ALA A 621 13.27 0.79 -11.22
CA ALA A 621 12.19 1.62 -11.75
C ALA A 621 12.27 1.76 -13.27
N LEU A 622 13.49 1.80 -13.84
CA LEU A 622 13.67 1.80 -15.30
C LEU A 622 13.22 0.47 -15.93
N ILE A 623 13.48 -0.66 -15.28
CA ILE A 623 12.96 -1.97 -15.71
C ILE A 623 11.42 -1.95 -15.65
N ALA A 624 10.85 -1.48 -14.55
CA ALA A 624 9.39 -1.33 -14.40
C ALA A 624 8.79 -0.42 -15.48
N PHE A 625 9.46 0.69 -15.80
CA PHE A 625 9.08 1.59 -16.90
C PHE A 625 9.03 0.87 -18.24
N VAL A 626 10.10 0.14 -18.61
CA VAL A 626 10.17 -0.57 -19.89
C VAL A 626 9.09 -1.65 -19.99
N LEU A 627 8.85 -2.40 -18.91
CA LEU A 627 7.79 -3.41 -18.85
C LEU A 627 6.40 -2.78 -18.98
N CYS A 628 6.15 -1.69 -18.24
CA CYS A 628 4.89 -0.96 -18.30
C CYS A 628 4.65 -0.32 -19.66
N TRP A 629 5.70 0.20 -20.30
CA TRP A 629 5.63 0.76 -21.65
C TRP A 629 5.33 -0.32 -22.70
N ARG A 630 5.90 -1.52 -22.56
CA ARG A 630 5.56 -2.67 -23.41
C ARG A 630 4.09 -3.07 -23.25
N LEU A 631 3.60 -3.18 -22.02
CA LEU A 631 2.18 -3.43 -21.74
C LEU A 631 1.28 -2.34 -22.37
N ALA A 632 1.68 -1.07 -22.27
CA ALA A 632 0.97 0.05 -22.89
C ALA A 632 0.92 -0.04 -24.42
N ARG A 633 1.91 -0.64 -25.08
CA ARG A 633 1.92 -0.89 -26.53
C ARG A 633 1.08 -2.10 -26.90
N GLU A 634 1.20 -3.20 -26.17
CA GLU A 634 0.41 -4.43 -26.43
C GLU A 634 -1.09 -4.14 -26.34
N THR A 635 -1.50 -3.36 -25.34
CA THR A 635 -2.91 -2.95 -25.14
C THR A 635 -3.38 -1.83 -26.08
N ARG A 636 -2.52 -1.24 -26.94
CA ARG A 636 -2.96 -0.27 -27.98
C ARG A 636 -3.55 -0.94 -29.21
N HIS A 637 -3.26 -2.22 -29.41
CA HIS A 637 -3.71 -2.99 -30.57
C HIS A 637 -4.92 -3.89 -30.26
N LEU A 638 -5.41 -3.85 -29.02
CA LEU A 638 -6.68 -4.39 -28.54
C LEU A 638 -7.65 -3.22 -28.38
#